data_AF-A0A9D3AIQ9-F1
#
_entry.id   AF-A0A9D3AIQ9-F1
#
_cell.length_a   1.000
_cell.length_b   1.000
_cell.length_c   1.000
_cell.angle_alpha   90.00
_cell.angle_beta   90.00
_cell.angle_gamma   90.00
#
_symmetry.space_group_name_H-M   'P 1'
#
loop_
_entity.id
_entity.type
_entity.pdbx_description
1 polymer ?
#
loop_
_entity_poly.entity_id
_entity_poly.type
_entity_poly.pdbx_seq_one_letter_code
_entity_poly.pdbx_strand_id
1 'polypeptide(L)'
;MLEAVIKQKWPEDFKRIIAITYKFSAGWRKIHNPETGHEVADDLSTTEFAAAMLAARGWTNTEIGEHMNISANTVKTHLSQAMKKLHVESRKDLKQYMLQ
;
A
#
# COMPACT_ATOMS: atom_id res chain seq x y z
N MET A 1 13.16 -4.29 -0.25
CA MET A 1 12.56 -3.54 0.88
C MET A 1 12.82 -4.25 2.22
N LEU A 2 12.92 -3.53 3.35
CA LEU A 2 13.06 -4.12 4.70
C LEU A 2 11.97 -5.16 5.01
N GLU A 3 10.74 -4.90 4.55
CA GLU A 3 9.60 -5.82 4.64
C GLU A 3 9.91 -7.21 4.07
N ALA A 4 10.54 -7.30 2.91
CA ALA A 4 10.83 -8.59 2.27
C ALA A 4 11.76 -9.47 3.12
N VAL A 5 12.73 -8.84 3.80
CA VAL A 5 13.68 -9.54 4.68
C VAL A 5 13.00 -9.95 5.99
N ILE A 6 12.25 -9.04 6.61
CA ILE A 6 11.60 -9.29 7.91
C ILE A 6 10.50 -10.34 7.75
N LYS A 7 9.68 -10.24 6.70
CA LYS A 7 8.61 -11.20 6.42
C LYS A 7 9.11 -12.62 6.20
N GLN A 8 10.30 -12.77 5.59
CA GLN A 8 10.89 -14.09 5.35
C GLN A 8 11.48 -14.70 6.64
N LYS A 9 12.19 -13.90 7.45
CA LYS A 9 12.91 -14.39 8.63
C LYS A 9 12.05 -14.43 9.90
N TRP A 10 11.08 -13.53 10.04
CA TRP A 10 10.24 -13.35 11.24
C TRP A 10 8.77 -13.07 10.87
N PRO A 11 8.05 -14.06 10.31
CA PRO A 11 6.69 -13.85 9.78
C PRO A 11 5.66 -13.45 10.86
N GLU A 12 5.77 -13.96 12.08
CA GLU A 12 4.84 -13.62 13.18
C GLU A 12 5.09 -12.23 13.76
N ASP A 13 6.36 -11.86 13.95
CA ASP A 13 6.71 -10.49 14.37
C ASP A 13 6.31 -9.47 13.32
N PHE A 14 6.50 -9.82 12.03
CA PHE A 14 6.00 -9.01 10.93
C PHE A 14 4.49 -8.78 11.03
N LYS A 15 3.68 -9.84 11.22
CA LYS A 15 2.23 -9.71 11.43
C LYS A 15 1.89 -8.81 12.62
N ARG A 16 2.62 -8.94 13.73
CA ARG A 16 2.39 -8.14 14.94
C ARG A 16 2.68 -6.65 14.71
N ILE A 17 3.79 -6.34 14.03
CA ILE A 17 4.14 -4.97 13.65
C ILE A 17 3.06 -4.40 12.73
N ILE A 18 2.67 -5.13 11.68
CA ILE A 18 1.63 -4.68 10.74
C ILE A 18 0.30 -4.41 11.46
N ALA A 19 -0.10 -5.25 12.42
CA ALA A 19 -1.31 -5.05 13.19
C ALA A 19 -1.28 -3.76 14.03
N ILE A 20 -0.13 -3.43 14.63
CA ILE A 20 0.05 -2.18 15.38
C ILE A 20 -0.01 -0.99 14.43
N THR A 21 0.72 -1.05 13.32
CA THR A 21 0.74 0.01 12.30
C THR A 21 -0.65 0.25 11.72
N TYR A 22 -1.44 -0.80 11.50
CA TYR A 22 -2.83 -0.67 11.01
C TYR A 22 -3.70 0.09 12.03
N LYS A 23 -3.67 -0.31 13.31
CA LYS A 23 -4.43 0.37 14.37
C LYS A 23 -4.04 1.84 14.50
N PHE A 24 -2.75 2.14 14.45
CA PHE A 24 -2.26 3.51 14.48
C PHE A 24 -2.72 4.30 13.25
N SER A 25 -2.53 3.75 12.05
CA SER A 25 -2.90 4.42 10.79
C SER A 25 -4.39 4.71 10.70
N ALA A 26 -5.25 3.79 11.16
CA ALA A 26 -6.69 3.99 11.21
C ALA A 26 -7.06 5.13 12.17
N GLY A 27 -6.42 5.19 13.35
CA GLY A 27 -6.62 6.28 14.30
C GLY A 27 -6.18 7.63 13.75
N TRP A 28 -4.99 7.69 13.13
CA TRP A 28 -4.46 8.90 12.52
C TRP A 28 -5.36 9.41 11.38
N ARG A 29 -5.81 8.53 10.47
CA ARG A 29 -6.69 8.89 9.35
C ARG A 29 -8.05 9.44 9.80
N LYS A 30 -8.64 8.89 10.88
CA LYS A 30 -9.89 9.41 11.45
C LYS A 30 -9.80 10.86 11.94
N ILE A 31 -8.61 11.30 12.33
CA ILE A 31 -8.35 12.68 12.75
C ILE A 31 -7.92 13.52 11.55
N HIS A 32 -7.01 13.01 10.73
CA HIS A 32 -6.42 13.75 9.61
C HIS A 32 -7.38 14.02 8.45
N ASN A 33 -8.15 13.02 8.00
CA ASN A 33 -8.96 13.14 6.79
C ASN A 33 -10.05 14.21 6.91
N PRO A 34 -10.81 14.31 8.03
CA PRO A 34 -11.77 15.40 8.22
C PRO A 34 -11.13 16.78 8.32
N GLU A 35 -9.98 16.89 9.01
CA GLU A 35 -9.29 18.16 9.25
C GLU A 35 -8.64 18.73 7.98
N THR A 36 -8.09 17.86 7.13
CA THR A 36 -7.37 18.28 5.92
C THR A 36 -8.23 18.25 4.66
N GLY A 37 -9.35 17.52 4.66
CA GLY A 37 -10.15 17.25 3.47
C GLY A 37 -9.46 16.30 2.47
N HIS A 38 -8.32 15.70 2.85
CA HIS A 38 -7.60 14.72 2.05
C HIS A 38 -8.02 13.31 2.48
N GLU A 39 -8.61 12.53 1.58
CA GLU A 39 -8.98 11.14 1.84
C GLU A 39 -7.78 10.21 1.70
N VAL A 40 -6.99 10.07 2.77
CA VAL A 40 -6.00 8.99 2.82
C VAL A 40 -6.75 7.66 2.98
N ALA A 41 -6.50 6.73 2.04
CA ALA A 41 -7.14 5.43 1.91
C ALA A 41 -7.32 4.66 3.23
N ASP A 42 -8.55 4.19 3.50
CA ASP A 42 -8.87 3.39 4.70
C ASP A 42 -8.69 1.88 4.49
N ASP A 43 -8.96 1.39 3.28
CA ASP A 43 -9.18 -0.04 3.01
C ASP A 43 -8.00 -0.80 2.40
N LEU A 44 -6.87 -0.13 2.16
CA LEU A 44 -5.69 -0.79 1.61
C LEU A 44 -4.92 -1.55 2.69
N SER A 45 -4.62 -2.82 2.41
CA SER A 45 -3.57 -3.53 3.13
C SER A 45 -2.22 -2.85 2.89
N THR A 46 -1.26 -3.08 3.80
CA THR A 46 0.09 -2.50 3.68
C THR A 46 0.78 -2.88 2.36
N THR A 47 0.58 -4.10 1.86
CA THR A 47 1.12 -4.55 0.57
C THR A 47 0.47 -3.82 -0.61
N GLU A 48 -0.86 -3.66 -0.58
CA GLU A 48 -1.59 -2.90 -1.61
C GLU A 48 -1.17 -1.43 -1.61
N PHE A 49 -1.03 -0.84 -0.43
CA PHE A 49 -0.56 0.54 -0.25
C PHE A 49 0.88 0.71 -0.77
N ALA A 50 1.80 -0.19 -0.40
CA ALA A 50 3.19 -0.15 -0.86
C ALA A 50 3.29 -0.27 -2.39
N ALA A 51 2.56 -1.22 -2.98
CA ALA A 51 2.49 -1.38 -4.42
C ALA A 51 1.89 -0.15 -5.11
N ALA A 52 0.78 0.39 -4.58
CA ALA A 52 0.12 1.58 -5.11
C ALA A 52 1.00 2.83 -5.01
N MET A 53 1.75 2.99 -3.93
CA MET A 53 2.69 4.11 -3.74
C MET A 53 3.83 4.07 -4.75
N LEU A 54 4.46 2.90 -4.96
CA LEU A 54 5.51 2.75 -5.98
C LEU A 54 4.94 2.96 -7.40
N ALA A 55 3.73 2.44 -7.65
CA ALA A 55 3.02 2.65 -8.91
C ALA A 55 2.71 4.13 -9.18
N ALA A 56 2.27 4.88 -8.17
CA ALA A 56 2.01 6.31 -8.25
C ALA A 56 3.29 7.13 -8.49
N ARG A 57 4.45 6.60 -8.09
CA ARG A 57 5.79 7.15 -8.39
C ARG A 57 6.31 6.77 -9.78
N GLY A 58 5.52 6.09 -10.60
CA GLY A 58 5.85 5.76 -11.99
C GLY A 58 6.60 4.45 -12.19
N TRP A 59 6.83 3.66 -11.13
CA TRP A 59 7.49 2.36 -11.26
C TRP A 59 6.59 1.39 -12.04
N THR A 60 7.19 0.51 -12.83
CA THR A 60 6.52 -0.58 -13.56
C THR A 60 6.19 -1.76 -12.64
N ASN A 61 5.30 -2.66 -13.06
CA ASN A 61 4.98 -3.85 -12.25
C ASN A 61 6.19 -4.78 -12.07
N THR A 62 7.10 -4.81 -13.04
CA THR A 62 8.34 -5.59 -12.97
C THR A 62 9.27 -5.02 -11.90
N GLU A 63 9.57 -3.71 -11.95
CA GLU A 63 10.43 -3.05 -10.96
C GLU A 63 9.84 -3.15 -9.54
N ILE A 64 8.52 -3.00 -9.40
CA ILE A 64 7.84 -3.19 -8.11
C ILE A 64 7.99 -4.63 -7.63
N GLY A 65 7.80 -5.61 -8.52
CA GLY A 65 7.91 -7.03 -8.20
C GLY A 65 9.31 -7.39 -7.72
N GLU A 66 10.33 -6.93 -8.43
CA GLU A 66 11.73 -7.08 -8.03
C GLU A 66 12.00 -6.43 -6.67
N HIS A 67 11.52 -5.20 -6.45
CA HIS A 67 11.74 -4.47 -5.20
C HIS A 67 11.05 -5.12 -3.99
N MET A 68 9.86 -5.67 -4.20
CA MET A 68 9.02 -6.33 -3.18
C MET A 68 9.28 -7.84 -3.07
N ASN A 69 10.14 -8.40 -3.91
CA ASN A 69 10.43 -9.83 -4.00
C ASN A 69 9.17 -10.68 -4.26
N ILE A 70 8.32 -10.25 -5.19
CA ILE A 70 7.08 -10.92 -5.64
C ILE A 70 6.97 -10.87 -7.17
N SER A 71 6.15 -11.72 -7.77
CA SER A 71 5.97 -11.70 -9.23
C SER A 71 5.27 -10.42 -9.71
N ALA A 72 5.57 -9.97 -10.93
CA ALA A 72 4.88 -8.84 -11.56
C ALA A 72 3.35 -9.08 -11.68
N ASN A 73 2.92 -10.34 -11.79
CA ASN A 73 1.49 -10.69 -11.75
C ASN A 73 0.88 -10.48 -10.36
N THR A 74 1.61 -10.83 -9.30
CA THR A 74 1.19 -10.57 -7.92
C THR A 74 1.05 -9.07 -7.68
N VAL A 75 1.97 -8.24 -8.20
CA VAL A 75 1.85 -6.78 -8.18
C VAL A 75 0.59 -6.32 -8.90
N LYS A 76 0.31 -6.84 -10.10
CA LYS A 76 -0.91 -6.51 -10.86
C LYS A 76 -2.16 -6.79 -10.03
N THR A 77 -2.22 -7.95 -9.35
CA THR A 77 -3.34 -8.29 -8.46
C THR A 77 -3.48 -7.29 -7.32
N HIS A 78 -2.40 -6.94 -6.62
CA HIS A 78 -2.45 -5.95 -5.55
C HIS A 78 -2.92 -4.58 -6.04
N LEU A 79 -2.41 -4.12 -7.19
CA LEU A 79 -2.84 -2.85 -7.78
C LEU A 79 -4.32 -2.88 -8.19
N SER A 80 -4.80 -3.97 -8.79
CA SER A 80 -6.22 -4.11 -9.14
C SER A 80 -7.13 -4.08 -7.91
N GLN A 81 -6.73 -4.74 -6.81
CA GLN A 81 -7.49 -4.67 -5.56
C GLN A 81 -7.44 -3.26 -4.95
N ALA A 82 -6.28 -2.61 -5.00
CA ALA A 82 -6.14 -1.25 -4.50
C ALA A 82 -7.02 -0.26 -5.28
N MET A 83 -6.97 -0.32 -6.61
CA MET A 83 -7.80 0.53 -7.47
C MET A 83 -9.30 0.28 -7.25
N LYS A 84 -9.71 -0.98 -7.09
CA LYS A 84 -11.09 -1.34 -6.79
C LYS A 84 -11.57 -0.75 -5.46
N LYS A 85 -10.75 -0.85 -4.41
CA LYS A 85 -11.07 -0.32 -3.07
C LYS A 85 -11.10 1.21 -3.02
N LEU A 86 -10.27 1.86 -3.84
CA LEU A 86 -10.23 3.32 -3.97
C LEU A 86 -11.23 3.86 -4.98
N HIS A 87 -11.99 2.99 -5.66
CA HIS A 87 -12.92 3.36 -6.72
C HIS A 87 -12.26 4.19 -7.84
N VAL A 88 -11.02 3.86 -8.20
CA VAL A 88 -10.28 4.51 -9.30
C VAL A 88 -10.13 3.59 -10.51
N GLU A 89 -10.18 4.18 -11.70
CA GLU A 89 -10.11 3.43 -12.97
C GLU A 89 -8.69 3.40 -13.57
N SER A 90 -7.83 4.36 -13.22
CA SER A 90 -6.46 4.44 -13.73
C SER A 90 -5.40 4.36 -12.63
N ARG A 91 -4.27 3.72 -12.97
CA ARG A 91 -3.04 3.71 -12.15
C ARG A 91 -2.59 5.13 -11.79
N LYS A 92 -2.81 6.10 -12.69
CA LYS A 92 -2.40 7.49 -12.47
C LYS A 92 -3.17 8.15 -11.33
N ASP A 93 -4.43 7.75 -11.15
CA ASP A 93 -5.34 8.33 -10.16
C ASP A 93 -4.99 7.89 -8.74
N LEU A 94 -4.22 6.79 -8.59
CA LEU A 94 -3.66 6.38 -7.30
C LEU A 94 -2.91 7.53 -6.61
N LYS A 95 -2.26 8.42 -7.38
CA LYS A 95 -1.49 9.55 -6.83
C LYS A 95 -2.33 10.51 -5.96
N GLN A 96 -3.64 10.58 -6.17
CA GLN A 96 -4.55 11.42 -5.35
C GLN A 96 -4.69 10.88 -3.92
N TYR A 97 -4.52 9.58 -3.72
CA TYR A 97 -4.74 8.89 -2.46
C TYR A 97 -3.43 8.51 -1.73
N MET A 98 -2.29 8.66 -2.41
CA MET A 98 -0.97 8.34 -1.87
C MET A 98 -0.31 9.58 -1.28
N LEU A 99 0.41 9.40 -0.18
CA LEU A 99 1.30 10.43 0.38
C LEU A 99 2.40 10.75 -0.65
N GLN A 100 2.64 12.04 -0.90
CA GLN A 100 3.70 12.51 -1.80
C GLN A 100 5.08 12.35 -1.17
#